data_AF-A0A1X7STP8-F1
#
_entry.id   AF-A0A1X7STP8-F1
#
_cell.length_a   1.000
_cell.length_b   1.000
_cell.length_c   1.000
_cell.angle_alpha   90.00
_cell.angle_beta   90.00
_cell.angle_gamma   90.00
#
_symmetry.space_group_name_H-M   'P 1'
#
loop_
_entity.id
_entity.type
_entity.pdbx_description
1 polymer ?
#
loop_
_entity_poly.entity_id
_entity_poly.type
_entity_poly.pdbx_seq_one_letter_code
_entity_poly.pdbx_strand_id
1 'polypeptide(L)'
;VLSTGLSRTTGSVSITLSSNTHQIEVLEAAGTSFQDPYSPTVESSLSLLLKYRAVLDPESALVYNHPNNRFIVSILHGSSFFYVDHVIKPRPPVADVEYIKDSHQINILPVGEGHVLISVKDLCLPGDLLSSVIHISTIHFIRVRAPDKLATLTGP
;
A
#
# COMPACT_ATOMS: atom_id res chain seq x y z
N VAL A 1 23.23 23.81 -9.12
CA VAL A 1 22.19 24.06 -8.08
C VAL A 1 21.00 23.18 -8.43
N LEU A 2 20.82 22.06 -7.72
CA LEU A 2 19.68 21.15 -7.93
C LEU A 2 18.54 21.59 -7.01
N SER A 3 17.44 22.06 -7.59
CA SER A 3 16.19 22.37 -6.90
C SER A 3 15.29 21.14 -6.95
N THR A 4 14.93 20.58 -5.80
CA THR A 4 14.01 19.45 -5.70
C THR A 4 12.60 19.93 -5.39
N GLY A 5 11.65 19.71 -6.30
CA GLY A 5 10.21 19.83 -6.03
C GLY A 5 9.59 18.44 -5.87
N LEU A 6 8.73 18.25 -4.85
CA LEU A 6 7.96 17.02 -4.70
C LEU A 6 6.80 16.97 -5.70
N SER A 7 6.85 16.01 -6.64
CA SER A 7 5.76 15.70 -7.58
C SER A 7 5.15 14.34 -7.22
N ARG A 8 3.82 14.27 -7.09
CA ARG A 8 3.07 13.01 -6.87
C ARG A 8 2.77 12.33 -8.22
N THR A 9 3.79 11.72 -8.81
CA THR A 9 3.67 11.02 -10.10
C THR A 9 4.15 9.58 -9.97
N THR A 10 3.38 8.63 -10.50
CA THR A 10 3.78 7.21 -10.62
C THR A 10 4.36 6.95 -11.99
N GLY A 11 5.31 6.03 -12.10
CA GLY A 11 5.92 5.64 -13.38
C GLY A 11 7.36 5.21 -13.24
N SER A 12 8.02 5.05 -14.39
CA SER A 12 9.46 4.82 -14.46
C SER A 12 10.15 6.12 -14.83
N VAL A 13 11.24 6.44 -14.14
CA VAL A 13 12.13 7.56 -14.47
C VAL A 13 13.55 7.02 -14.58
N SER A 14 14.20 7.30 -15.70
CA SER A 14 15.62 7.03 -15.89
C SER A 14 16.38 8.34 -16.01
N ILE A 15 17.38 8.52 -15.15
CA ILE A 15 18.26 9.68 -15.14
C ILE A 15 19.61 9.21 -15.69
N THR A 16 20.01 9.74 -16.83
CA THR A 16 21.31 9.43 -17.45
C THR A 16 22.25 10.62 -17.29
N LEU A 17 23.43 10.36 -16.75
CA LEU A 17 24.54 11.29 -16.66
C LEU A 17 25.57 10.89 -17.70
N SER A 18 25.93 11.80 -18.60
CA SER A 18 27.03 11.61 -19.55
C SER A 18 28.12 12.65 -19.28
N SER A 19 29.38 12.20 -19.27
CA SER A 19 30.54 13.08 -19.21
C SER A 19 31.48 12.80 -20.37
N ASN A 20 31.99 13.87 -20.97
CA ASN A 20 32.97 13.90 -22.04
C ASN A 20 34.33 14.45 -21.58
N THR A 21 34.53 14.66 -20.28
CA THR A 21 35.74 15.31 -19.73
C THR A 21 36.58 14.32 -18.94
N HIS A 22 37.81 14.09 -19.42
CA HIS A 22 38.89 13.48 -18.65
C HIS A 22 39.95 14.56 -18.32
N GLN A 23 40.53 14.52 -17.12
CA GLN A 23 41.78 15.23 -16.80
C GLN A 23 42.94 14.52 -17.52
N ILE A 24 43.47 15.15 -18.58
CA ILE A 24 44.61 14.65 -19.36
C ILE A 24 45.96 14.94 -18.66
N GLU A 25 45.98 15.44 -17.42
CA GLU A 25 47.22 15.82 -16.71
C GLU A 25 48.14 14.62 -16.39
N VAL A 26 47.60 13.41 -16.18
CA VAL A 26 48.41 12.23 -15.83
C VAL A 26 49.15 11.62 -17.04
N LEU A 27 48.63 11.84 -18.25
CA LEU A 27 49.19 11.28 -19.49
C LEU A 27 50.25 12.21 -20.12
N GLU A 28 50.14 13.54 -19.94
CA GLU A 28 51.20 14.47 -20.36
C GLU A 28 52.49 14.31 -19.55
N ALA A 29 52.39 14.01 -18.26
CA ALA A 29 53.56 13.73 -17.40
C ALA A 29 54.34 12.47 -17.83
N ALA A 30 53.73 11.59 -18.64
CA ALA A 30 54.34 10.36 -19.16
C ALA A 30 54.98 10.53 -20.56
N GLY A 31 54.96 11.74 -21.15
CA GLY A 31 55.67 12.07 -22.39
C GLY A 31 55.10 11.46 -23.67
N THR A 32 53.87 10.96 -23.65
CA THR A 32 53.22 10.34 -24.83
C THR A 32 52.32 11.34 -25.56
N SER A 33 52.71 11.75 -26.78
CA SER A 33 51.86 12.52 -27.68
C SER A 33 50.87 11.59 -28.40
N PHE A 34 49.61 11.59 -27.99
CA PHE A 34 48.56 10.78 -28.61
C PHE A 34 47.86 11.60 -29.72
N GLN A 35 47.89 11.12 -30.97
CA GLN A 35 47.34 11.83 -32.14
C GLN A 35 45.86 11.54 -32.43
N ASP A 36 45.20 10.68 -31.66
CA ASP A 36 43.77 10.40 -31.82
C ASP A 36 42.96 11.00 -30.66
N PRO A 37 41.91 11.80 -30.91
CA PRO A 37 41.03 12.29 -29.86
C PRO A 37 40.12 11.15 -29.38
N TYR A 38 40.68 10.16 -28.69
CA TYR A 38 39.92 9.11 -28.04
C TYR A 38 39.32 9.68 -26.74
N SER A 39 38.14 10.30 -26.86
CA SER A 39 37.33 10.77 -25.74
C SER A 39 36.13 9.83 -25.55
N PRO A 40 36.28 8.68 -24.87
CA PRO A 40 35.15 7.79 -24.65
C PRO A 40 34.13 8.49 -23.76
N THR A 41 32.89 8.59 -24.23
CA THR A 41 31.78 9.10 -23.40
C THR A 41 31.55 8.12 -22.25
N VAL A 42 31.66 8.60 -21.02
CA VAL A 42 31.27 7.82 -19.83
C VAL A 42 29.83 8.16 -19.52
N GLU A 43 28.94 7.16 -19.66
CA GLU A 43 27.53 7.27 -19.32
C GLU A 43 27.20 6.41 -18.12
N SER A 44 26.40 6.95 -17.21
CA SER A 44 25.83 6.21 -16.07
C SER A 44 24.35 6.53 -15.98
N SER A 45 23.52 5.52 -15.73
CA SER A 45 22.07 5.68 -15.63
C SER A 45 21.53 5.16 -14.30
N LEU A 46 20.56 5.89 -13.74
CA LEU A 46 19.79 5.51 -12.56
C LEU A 46 18.32 5.34 -12.97
N SER A 47 17.77 4.16 -12.75
CA SER A 47 16.36 3.86 -13.01
C SER A 47 15.57 3.78 -11.71
N LEU A 48 14.47 4.54 -11.64
CA LEU A 48 13.58 4.67 -10.48
C LEU A 48 12.18 4.21 -10.86
N LEU A 49 11.58 3.34 -10.04
CA LEU A 49 10.17 2.93 -10.16
C LEU A 49 9.34 3.57 -9.04
N LEU A 50 8.44 4.48 -9.42
CA LEU A 50 7.56 5.20 -8.51
C LEU A 50 6.17 4.55 -8.56
N LYS A 51 5.84 3.76 -7.52
CA LYS A 51 4.54 3.10 -7.36
C LYS A 51 3.96 3.43 -5.99
N TYR A 52 2.63 3.56 -5.92
CA TYR A 52 1.94 3.65 -4.65
C TYR A 52 2.06 2.32 -3.89
N ARG A 53 2.40 2.40 -2.61
CA ARG A 53 2.40 1.26 -1.70
C ARG A 53 0.99 0.68 -1.61
N ALA A 54 0.89 -0.64 -1.55
CA ALA A 54 -0.39 -1.30 -1.29
C ALA A 54 -0.94 -0.90 0.09
N VAL A 55 -2.27 -0.76 0.18
CA VAL A 55 -3.00 -0.42 1.41
C VAL A 55 -4.25 -1.31 1.50
N LEU A 56 -4.64 -1.69 2.71
CA LEU A 56 -5.89 -2.41 2.95
C LEU A 56 -6.99 -1.44 3.38
N ASP A 57 -8.15 -1.54 2.73
CA ASP A 57 -9.32 -0.73 3.05
C ASP A 57 -10.54 -1.60 3.36
N PRO A 58 -11.06 -1.60 4.59
CA PRO A 58 -10.51 -0.92 5.76
C PRO A 58 -9.38 -1.70 6.46
N GLU A 59 -8.53 -0.97 7.20
CA GLU A 59 -7.50 -1.56 8.07
C GLU A 59 -8.10 -2.21 9.32
N SER A 60 -9.25 -1.71 9.80
CA SER A 60 -9.99 -2.36 10.88
C SER A 60 -11.49 -2.12 10.76
N ALA A 61 -12.29 -3.09 11.19
CA ALA A 61 -13.75 -2.95 11.18
C ALA A 61 -14.42 -3.80 12.26
N LEU A 62 -15.63 -3.37 12.65
CA LEU A 62 -16.57 -4.16 13.44
C LEU A 62 -17.72 -4.62 12.52
N VAL A 63 -17.92 -5.92 12.46
CA VAL A 63 -18.85 -6.59 11.56
C VAL A 63 -19.89 -7.35 12.38
N TYR A 64 -21.16 -7.19 12.01
CA TYR A 64 -22.25 -7.89 12.67
C TYR A 64 -22.29 -9.36 12.24
N ASN A 65 -22.37 -10.27 13.21
CA ASN A 65 -22.53 -11.70 12.96
C ASN A 65 -23.95 -12.02 12.47
N HIS A 66 -24.15 -12.06 11.15
CA HIS A 66 -25.44 -12.39 10.54
C HIS A 66 -25.21 -13.15 9.23
N PRO A 67 -26.01 -14.20 8.93
CA PRO A 67 -25.78 -15.08 7.77
C PRO A 67 -25.84 -14.36 6.42
N ASN A 68 -26.54 -13.24 6.34
CA ASN A 68 -26.64 -12.43 5.11
C ASN A 68 -25.65 -11.26 5.07
N ASN A 69 -24.76 -11.13 6.06
CA ASN A 69 -23.77 -10.07 6.07
C ASN A 69 -22.52 -10.52 5.32
N ARG A 70 -22.09 -9.77 4.31
CA ARG A 70 -20.82 -9.99 3.61
C ARG A 70 -19.98 -8.75 3.77
N PHE A 71 -18.80 -8.90 4.33
CA PHE A 71 -17.86 -7.82 4.49
C PHE A 71 -16.71 -7.95 3.50
N ILE A 72 -16.20 -6.82 3.01
CA ILE A 72 -15.16 -6.79 1.97
C ILE A 72 -14.02 -5.92 2.46
N VAL A 73 -12.81 -6.45 2.39
CA VAL A 73 -11.55 -5.69 2.50
C VAL A 73 -10.94 -5.61 1.11
N SER A 74 -10.64 -4.41 0.64
CA SER A 74 -10.02 -4.18 -0.67
C SER A 74 -8.52 -3.93 -0.53
N ILE A 75 -7.72 -4.52 -1.43
CA ILE A 75 -6.31 -4.17 -1.57
C ILE A 75 -6.22 -3.04 -2.60
N LEU A 76 -5.88 -1.84 -2.13
CA LEU A 76 -5.72 -0.65 -2.96
C LEU A 76 -4.25 -0.48 -3.35
N HIS A 77 -4.00 -0.03 -4.59
CA HIS A 77 -2.66 0.21 -5.13
C HIS A 77 -1.75 -1.04 -5.16
N GLY A 78 -0.42 -0.87 -5.15
CA GLY A 78 0.54 -1.97 -5.21
C GLY A 78 0.87 -2.45 -6.63
N SER A 79 1.40 -3.67 -6.71
CA SER A 79 1.79 -4.32 -7.96
C SER A 79 0.69 -5.12 -8.64
N SER A 80 -0.48 -5.27 -7.99
CA SER A 80 -1.54 -6.23 -8.36
C SER A 80 -1.14 -7.71 -8.20
N PHE A 81 0.04 -8.01 -7.65
CA PHE A 81 0.47 -9.37 -7.37
C PHE A 81 0.72 -9.56 -5.87
N PHE A 82 -0.29 -10.14 -5.20
CA PHE A 82 -0.36 -10.23 -3.75
C PHE A 82 -0.43 -11.68 -3.28
N TYR A 83 0.26 -11.95 -2.17
CA TYR A 83 0.01 -13.11 -1.31
C TYR A 83 -0.90 -12.67 -0.16
N VAL A 84 -1.98 -13.41 0.07
CA VAL A 84 -2.97 -13.15 1.13
C VAL A 84 -3.05 -14.37 2.02
N ASP A 85 -2.87 -14.15 3.32
CA ASP A 85 -3.03 -15.14 4.38
C ASP A 85 -3.98 -14.60 5.45
N HIS A 86 -4.56 -15.48 6.26
CA HIS A 86 -5.48 -15.08 7.32
C HIS A 86 -5.41 -16.01 8.54
N VAL A 87 -5.54 -15.42 9.72
CA VAL A 87 -5.61 -16.13 11.00
C VAL A 87 -6.96 -15.86 11.64
N ILE A 88 -7.66 -16.93 12.02
CA ILE A 88 -8.98 -16.87 12.66
C ILE A 88 -8.85 -17.25 14.13
N LYS A 89 -9.37 -16.41 15.04
CA LYS A 89 -9.40 -16.68 16.50
C LYS A 89 -10.71 -16.19 17.13
N PRO A 90 -11.33 -16.94 18.06
CA PRO A 90 -11.01 -18.29 18.55
C PRO A 90 -11.43 -19.42 17.57
N ARG A 91 -11.21 -20.69 17.92
CA ARG A 91 -11.86 -21.86 17.26
C ARG A 91 -13.12 -22.21 18.09
N PRO A 92 -14.30 -22.54 17.52
CA PRO A 92 -14.68 -22.88 16.13
C PRO A 92 -14.59 -21.73 15.10
N PRO A 93 -14.75 -21.96 13.78
CA PRO A 93 -14.58 -20.93 12.76
C PRO A 93 -15.48 -19.70 12.98
N VAL A 94 -14.86 -18.52 12.95
CA VAL A 94 -15.49 -17.22 13.17
C VAL A 94 -16.03 -16.65 11.85
N ALA A 95 -15.37 -16.93 10.73
CA ALA A 95 -15.76 -16.45 9.41
C ALA A 95 -15.17 -17.34 8.31
N ASP A 96 -15.82 -17.38 7.16
CA ASP A 96 -15.23 -17.87 5.91
C ASP A 96 -14.55 -16.70 5.20
N VAL A 97 -13.29 -16.90 4.78
CA VAL A 97 -12.46 -15.86 4.16
C VAL A 97 -12.04 -16.31 2.76
N GLU A 98 -12.33 -15.51 1.75
CA GLU A 98 -12.01 -15.79 0.35
C GLU A 98 -11.33 -14.59 -0.31
N TYR A 99 -10.16 -14.80 -0.90
CA TYR A 99 -9.49 -13.78 -1.70
C TYR A 99 -9.81 -13.94 -3.20
N ILE A 100 -10.47 -12.93 -3.77
CA ILE A 100 -10.75 -12.82 -5.20
C ILE A 100 -9.61 -12.05 -5.88
N LYS A 101 -8.83 -12.76 -6.69
CA LYS A 101 -7.65 -12.20 -7.37
C LYS A 101 -7.99 -11.11 -8.39
N ASP A 102 -9.07 -11.27 -9.14
CA ASP A 102 -9.43 -10.37 -10.24
C ASP A 102 -9.84 -8.97 -9.76
N SER A 103 -10.52 -8.89 -8.62
CA SER A 103 -10.95 -7.62 -8.02
C SER A 103 -10.05 -7.14 -6.87
N HIS A 104 -9.04 -7.93 -6.49
CA HIS A 104 -8.19 -7.70 -5.31
C HIS A 104 -8.99 -7.50 -4.03
N GLN A 105 -10.09 -8.24 -3.87
CA GLN A 105 -10.99 -8.15 -2.73
C GLN A 105 -10.93 -9.41 -1.89
N ILE A 106 -10.98 -9.22 -0.58
CA ILE A 106 -11.02 -10.28 0.42
C ILE A 106 -12.42 -10.24 1.02
N ASN A 107 -13.20 -11.27 0.71
CA ASN A 107 -14.54 -11.45 1.24
C ASN A 107 -14.47 -12.16 2.58
N ILE A 108 -15.27 -11.66 3.52
CA ILE A 108 -15.43 -12.24 4.85
C ILE A 108 -16.91 -12.48 5.06
N LEU A 109 -17.28 -13.74 5.26
CA LEU A 109 -18.63 -14.16 5.62
C LEU A 109 -18.64 -14.55 7.10
N PRO A 110 -19.27 -13.76 7.99
CA PRO A 110 -19.38 -14.08 9.41
C PRO A 110 -20.13 -15.38 9.66
N VAL A 111 -19.56 -16.24 10.51
CA VAL A 111 -20.15 -17.52 10.94
C VAL A 111 -20.31 -17.57 12.46
N GLY A 112 -19.45 -16.87 13.20
CA GLY A 112 -19.44 -16.82 14.66
C GLY A 112 -18.79 -15.55 15.20
N GLU A 113 -18.72 -15.43 16.52
CA GLU A 113 -18.06 -14.29 17.17
C GLU A 113 -16.56 -14.48 17.32
N GLY A 114 -15.80 -13.41 17.16
CA GLY A 114 -14.34 -13.46 17.26
C GLY A 114 -13.66 -12.39 16.43
N HIS A 115 -12.43 -12.67 16.01
CA HIS A 115 -11.68 -11.78 15.13
C HIS A 115 -10.92 -12.55 14.04
N VAL A 116 -10.84 -11.91 12.87
CA VAL A 116 -10.07 -12.37 11.71
C VAL A 116 -8.94 -11.38 11.49
N LEU A 117 -7.71 -11.88 11.50
CA LEU A 117 -6.52 -11.12 11.14
C LEU A 117 -6.13 -11.49 9.72
N ILE A 118 -6.28 -10.56 8.79
CA ILE A 118 -5.84 -10.68 7.40
C ILE A 118 -4.42 -10.15 7.29
N SER A 119 -3.56 -10.87 6.58
CA SER A 119 -2.19 -10.48 6.27
C SER A 119 -1.96 -10.49 4.78
N VAL A 120 -1.44 -9.39 4.23
CA VAL A 120 -1.20 -9.23 2.78
C VAL A 120 0.23 -8.80 2.53
N LYS A 121 0.89 -9.49 1.59
CA LYS A 121 2.24 -9.18 1.12
C LYS A 121 2.23 -8.89 -0.38
N ASP A 122 2.71 -7.70 -0.76
CA ASP A 122 3.06 -7.42 -2.15
C ASP A 122 4.34 -8.19 -2.51
N LEU A 123 4.27 -8.97 -3.58
CA LEU A 123 5.35 -9.86 -4.01
C LEU A 123 6.32 -9.20 -5.00
N CYS A 124 5.96 -8.07 -5.59
CA CYS A 124 6.78 -7.38 -6.59
C CYS A 124 7.33 -6.05 -6.10
N LEU A 125 6.73 -5.44 -5.07
CA LEU A 125 7.23 -4.21 -4.47
C LEU A 125 7.85 -4.47 -3.09
N PRO A 126 9.00 -3.85 -2.79
CA PRO A 126 9.56 -3.91 -1.45
C PRO A 126 8.63 -3.19 -0.46
N GLY A 127 8.40 -3.79 0.70
CA GLY A 127 7.54 -3.21 1.72
C GLY A 127 7.28 -4.17 2.87
N ASP A 128 6.60 -3.68 3.89
CA ASP A 128 6.23 -4.46 5.08
C ASP A 128 5.00 -5.31 4.81
N LEU A 129 4.68 -6.21 5.74
CA LEU A 129 3.43 -6.95 5.73
C LEU A 129 2.28 -5.98 6.06
N LEU A 130 1.20 -6.01 5.28
CA LEU A 130 -0.02 -5.27 5.56
C LEU A 130 -0.95 -6.15 6.40
N SER A 131 -1.69 -5.54 7.32
CA SER A 131 -2.64 -6.28 8.16
C SER A 131 -3.98 -5.56 8.23
N SER A 132 -5.06 -6.33 8.25
CA SER A 132 -6.41 -5.82 8.53
C SER A 132 -7.06 -6.67 9.62
N VAL A 133 -7.68 -6.02 10.60
CA VAL A 133 -8.27 -6.66 11.78
C VAL A 133 -9.78 -6.49 11.76
N ILE A 134 -10.49 -7.60 11.61
CA ILE A 134 -11.95 -7.62 11.52
C ILE A 134 -12.51 -8.25 12.78
N HIS A 135 -13.26 -7.47 13.55
CA HIS A 135 -13.97 -7.93 14.73
C HIS A 135 -15.38 -8.33 14.36
N ILE A 136 -15.79 -9.55 14.70
CA ILE A 136 -17.13 -10.07 14.42
C ILE A 136 -17.87 -10.25 15.75
N SER A 137 -19.04 -9.61 15.86
CA SER A 137 -19.83 -9.62 17.09
C SER A 137 -21.33 -9.73 16.81
N THR A 138 -22.03 -10.44 17.70
CA THR A 138 -23.48 -10.46 17.74
C THR A 138 -23.93 -9.28 18.59
N ILE A 139 -24.21 -8.14 17.95
CA ILE A 139 -24.80 -7.00 18.63
C ILE A 139 -26.24 -7.39 19.02
N HIS A 140 -26.48 -7.60 20.32
CA HIS A 140 -27.79 -8.05 20.80
C HIS A 140 -28.81 -6.90 20.94
N PHE A 141 -28.37 -5.64 21.13
CA PHE A 141 -29.22 -4.44 21.06
C PHE A 141 -28.39 -3.14 21.09
N ILE A 142 -28.89 -2.07 20.46
CA ILE A 142 -28.40 -0.69 20.63
C ILE A 142 -29.51 0.10 21.35
N ARG A 143 -29.22 0.61 22.55
CA ARG A 143 -30.17 1.46 23.30
C ARG A 143 -29.83 2.93 23.06
N VAL A 144 -30.57 3.56 22.15
CA VAL A 144 -30.46 5.01 21.91
C VAL A 144 -31.28 5.75 22.97
N ARG A 145 -30.67 6.72 23.66
CA ARG A 145 -31.40 7.72 24.44
C ARG A 145 -31.46 9.01 23.64
N ALA A 146 -32.64 9.37 23.15
CA ALA A 146 -32.89 10.69 22.59
C ALA A 146 -33.25 11.65 23.75
N PRO A 147 -32.54 12.78 23.92
CA PRO A 147 -33.00 13.82 24.82
C PRO A 147 -34.29 14.43 24.27
N ASP A 148 -35.32 14.47 25.10
CA ASP A 148 -36.59 15.08 24.75
C ASP A 148 -36.40 16.60 24.64
N LYS A 149 -36.73 17.17 23.47
CA LYS A 149 -36.63 18.61 23.25
C LYS A 149 -37.97 19.24 23.61
N LEU A 150 -38.14 19.56 24.89
CA LEU A 150 -39.25 20.40 25.32
C LEU A 150 -39.04 21.81 24.76
N ALA A 151 -39.80 22.18 23.74
CA ALA A 151 -39.94 23.56 23.33
C ALA A 151 -40.64 24.31 24.47
N THR A 152 -39.89 25.08 25.24
CA THR A 152 -40.46 26.13 26.10
C THR A 152 -41.16 27.13 25.20
N LEU A 153 -42.46 26.96 25.02
CA LEU A 153 -43.36 28.02 24.56
C LEU A 153 -43.40 29.07 25.68
N THR A 154 -42.43 29.97 25.67
CA THR A 154 -42.56 31.25 26.37
C THR A 154 -43.54 32.08 25.55
N GLY A 155 -44.77 32.17 26.03
CA GLY A 155 -45.69 33.26 25.72
C GLY A 155 -46.42 33.66 27.01
N PRO A 156 -47.13 34.80 27.03
CA PRO A 156 -47.18 35.90 26.06
C PRO A 156 -46.24 37.07 26.42
#